data_AF-A0A5N5K392-F1
#
_entry.id   AF-A0A5N5K392-F1
#
_cell.length_a   1.000
_cell.length_b   1.000
_cell.length_c   1.000
_cell.angle_alpha   90.00
_cell.angle_beta   90.00
_cell.angle_gamma   90.00
#
_symmetry.space_group_name_H-M   'P 1'
#
loop_
_entity.id
_entity.type
_entity.pdbx_description
1 polymer ?
#
loop_
_entity_poly.entity_id
_entity_poly.type
_entity_poly.pdbx_seq_one_letter_code
_entity_poly.pdbx_strand_id
1 'polypeptide(L)'
;MPDGNDKQLEMVGADMVGTEGQLENMAGAESQLEISQQIQMETVRKEGDIEKVSKEAKAFCNFSGLKRSHQKLVKGFLRSAYDMLAKNGEAHVTHKTAHPFDRWEIEKLAEDAGLCLIAKSEFFTWDYPGYWNKRGDGDRADDSFPVGDCCTFKIRRSKG
;
A
#
# COMPACT_ATOMS: atom_id res chain seq x y z
N MET A 1 -44.56 41.22 -10.36
CA MET A 1 -44.48 39.81 -10.77
C MET A 1 -43.12 39.27 -10.37
N PRO A 2 -43.08 38.44 -9.32
CA PRO A 2 -42.36 37.17 -9.40
C PRO A 2 -43.30 36.00 -9.09
N ASP A 3 -43.31 35.04 -10.02
CA ASP A 3 -43.75 33.64 -9.89
C ASP A 3 -42.86 32.95 -8.81
N GLY A 4 -43.26 32.02 -7.96
CA GLY A 4 -44.39 31.10 -7.98
C GLY A 4 -43.88 29.69 -7.63
N ASN A 5 -44.19 29.25 -6.39
CA ASN A 5 -44.25 27.88 -5.87
C ASN A 5 -42.99 27.07 -5.47
N ASP A 6 -42.95 26.81 -4.16
CA ASP A 6 -42.40 25.63 -3.47
C ASP A 6 -43.10 24.31 -3.86
N LYS A 7 -42.46 23.20 -3.41
CA LYS A 7 -42.82 21.74 -3.41
C LYS A 7 -42.06 20.98 -4.51
N GLN A 8 -41.45 19.81 -4.30
CA GLN A 8 -41.57 18.78 -3.26
C GLN A 8 -40.37 17.83 -3.37
N LEU A 9 -39.94 17.22 -2.26
CA LEU A 9 -39.11 16.01 -2.23
C LEU A 9 -39.88 14.83 -2.88
N GLU A 10 -39.25 14.05 -3.75
CA GLU A 10 -39.61 12.64 -3.97
C GLU A 10 -38.36 11.76 -4.03
N MET A 11 -38.33 10.81 -3.10
CA MET A 11 -37.52 9.61 -3.11
C MET A 11 -38.33 8.50 -3.79
N VAL A 12 -37.72 7.75 -4.71
CA VAL A 12 -38.22 6.44 -5.14
C VAL A 12 -37.06 5.45 -5.09
N GLY A 13 -37.23 4.35 -4.37
CA GLY A 13 -36.23 3.28 -4.17
C GLY A 13 -36.60 1.94 -4.82
N ALA A 14 -35.70 0.95 -4.61
CA ALA A 14 -35.85 -0.51 -4.78
C ALA A 14 -36.07 -1.06 -6.22
N ASP A 15 -35.59 -2.23 -6.68
CA ASP A 15 -34.85 -3.37 -6.12
C ASP A 15 -34.32 -4.29 -7.27
N MET A 16 -33.55 -5.32 -6.88
CA MET A 16 -32.75 -6.31 -7.64
C MET A 16 -33.46 -7.24 -8.67
N VAL A 17 -32.70 -7.76 -9.67
CA VAL A 17 -32.54 -9.22 -10.01
C VAL A 17 -31.77 -9.47 -11.33
N GLY A 18 -30.75 -10.35 -11.24
CA GLY A 18 -30.27 -11.29 -12.29
C GLY A 18 -29.21 -10.75 -13.27
N THR A 19 -28.07 -11.39 -13.54
CA THR A 19 -27.71 -12.82 -13.41
C THR A 19 -26.20 -13.00 -13.30
N GLU A 20 -25.79 -13.98 -12.49
CA GLU A 20 -24.45 -14.56 -12.49
C GLU A 20 -24.06 -15.04 -13.90
N GLY A 21 -22.94 -14.52 -14.39
CA GLY A 21 -22.14 -15.07 -15.48
C GLY A 21 -20.70 -15.05 -15.01
N GLN A 22 -20.28 -16.15 -14.40
CA GLN A 22 -18.94 -16.37 -13.88
C GLN A 22 -17.92 -16.57 -15.02
N LEU A 23 -16.74 -15.97 -14.81
CA LEU A 23 -15.41 -16.31 -15.34
C LEU A 23 -15.03 -15.80 -16.74
N GLU A 24 -13.74 -15.44 -16.85
CA GLU A 24 -13.00 -14.82 -17.97
C GLU A 24 -12.94 -13.27 -17.85
N ASN A 25 -11.83 -12.58 -17.59
CA ASN A 25 -10.44 -12.82 -17.96
C ASN A 25 -9.47 -12.05 -17.05
N MET A 26 -8.33 -12.69 -16.78
CA MET A 26 -7.15 -12.18 -16.08
C MET A 26 -6.36 -11.19 -16.97
N ALA A 27 -7.04 -10.14 -17.49
CA ALA A 27 -6.46 -9.12 -18.37
C ALA A 27 -6.76 -7.67 -17.92
N GLY A 28 -7.53 -7.48 -16.84
CA GLY A 28 -7.96 -6.15 -16.38
C GLY A 28 -6.97 -5.37 -15.52
N ALA A 29 -6.00 -6.04 -14.89
CA ALA A 29 -5.07 -5.37 -13.96
C ALA A 29 -3.94 -4.61 -14.68
N GLU A 30 -3.44 -5.15 -15.80
CA GLU A 30 -2.43 -4.47 -16.63
C GLU A 30 -3.04 -3.21 -17.29
N SER A 31 -4.29 -3.32 -17.76
CA SER A 31 -5.07 -2.21 -18.28
C SER A 31 -5.19 -1.04 -17.30
N GLN A 32 -5.46 -1.29 -16.01
CA GLN A 32 -5.59 -0.21 -15.01
C GLN A 32 -4.26 0.50 -14.73
N LEU A 33 -3.15 -0.24 -14.70
CA LEU A 33 -1.83 0.35 -14.50
C LEU A 33 -1.39 1.15 -15.73
N GLU A 34 -1.63 0.64 -16.93
CA GLU A 34 -1.34 1.35 -18.19
C GLU A 34 -2.23 2.58 -18.36
N ILE A 35 -3.52 2.50 -18.06
CA ILE A 35 -4.43 3.65 -18.07
C ILE A 35 -3.97 4.69 -17.05
N SER A 36 -3.56 4.28 -15.85
CA SER A 36 -3.02 5.19 -14.85
C SER A 36 -1.72 5.85 -15.34
N GLN A 37 -0.82 5.09 -15.97
CA GLN A 37 0.41 5.63 -16.58
C GLN A 37 0.10 6.58 -17.74
N GLN A 38 -0.90 6.28 -18.57
CA GLN A 38 -1.34 7.12 -19.68
C GLN A 38 -1.88 8.46 -19.18
N ILE A 39 -2.77 8.42 -18.16
CA ILE A 39 -3.35 9.62 -17.53
C ILE A 39 -2.25 10.50 -16.92
N GLN A 40 -1.24 9.91 -16.28
CA GLN A 40 -0.10 10.64 -15.72
C GLN A 40 0.75 11.29 -16.81
N MET A 41 1.09 10.56 -17.88
CA MET A 41 1.85 11.09 -19.02
C MET A 41 1.10 12.19 -19.77
N GLU A 42 -0.23 12.10 -19.85
CA GLU A 42 -1.08 13.09 -20.50
C GLU A 42 -1.27 14.35 -19.62
N THR A 43 -1.24 14.20 -18.30
CA THR A 43 -1.18 15.32 -17.34
C THR A 43 0.17 16.06 -17.45
N VAL A 44 1.28 15.33 -17.57
CA VAL A 44 2.63 15.87 -17.82
C VAL A 44 2.71 16.68 -19.13
N ARG A 45 1.92 16.35 -20.15
CA ARG A 45 1.88 17.11 -21.42
C ARG A 45 1.13 18.45 -21.31
N LYS A 46 0.29 18.64 -20.29
CA LYS A 46 -0.55 19.83 -20.13
C LYS A 46 0.04 20.90 -19.21
N GLU A 47 0.99 20.56 -18.33
CA GLU A 47 1.70 21.52 -17.46
C GLU A 47 3.15 21.71 -17.93
N GLY A 48 3.39 22.79 -18.69
CA GLY A 48 4.68 23.13 -19.30
C GLY A 48 5.73 23.68 -18.35
N ASP A 49 6.12 22.93 -17.32
CA ASP A 49 7.31 23.19 -16.51
C ASP A 49 8.22 21.96 -16.46
N ILE A 50 9.15 21.87 -17.42
CA ILE A 50 10.11 20.76 -17.57
C ILE A 50 10.82 20.42 -16.25
N GLU A 51 11.08 21.41 -15.39
CA GLU A 51 11.72 21.20 -14.09
C GLU A 51 10.82 20.48 -13.08
N LYS A 52 9.52 20.83 -13.01
CA LYS A 52 8.54 20.18 -12.13
C LYS A 52 8.33 18.73 -12.55
N VAL A 53 8.14 18.51 -13.84
CA VAL A 53 8.05 17.17 -14.45
C VAL A 53 9.30 16.34 -14.16
N SER A 54 10.50 16.94 -14.25
CA SER A 54 11.75 16.26 -13.94
C SER A 54 11.86 15.85 -12.46
N LYS A 55 11.45 16.72 -11.54
CA LYS A 55 11.46 16.43 -10.09
C LYS A 55 10.46 15.32 -9.74
N GLU A 56 9.26 15.38 -10.29
CA GLU A 56 8.23 14.35 -10.09
C GLU A 56 8.65 12.99 -10.68
N ALA A 57 9.19 12.99 -11.90
CA ALA A 57 9.71 11.77 -12.52
C ALA A 57 10.86 11.15 -11.71
N LYS A 58 11.80 11.97 -11.20
CA LYS A 58 12.88 11.50 -10.32
C LYS A 58 12.33 10.93 -9.00
N ALA A 59 11.37 11.61 -8.37
CA ALA A 59 10.73 11.14 -7.15
C ALA A 59 10.01 9.80 -7.36
N PHE A 60 9.29 9.65 -8.49
CA PHE A 60 8.62 8.40 -8.86
C PHE A 60 9.62 7.26 -9.12
N CYS A 61 10.67 7.51 -9.91
CA CYS A 61 11.73 6.53 -10.17
C CYS A 61 12.40 6.07 -8.87
N ASN A 62 12.75 7.00 -7.99
CA ASN A 62 13.33 6.70 -6.68
C ASN A 62 12.39 5.88 -5.81
N PHE A 63 11.11 6.26 -5.73
CA PHE A 63 10.11 5.52 -4.97
C PHE A 63 9.92 4.10 -5.50
N SER A 64 9.84 3.92 -6.82
CA SER A 64 9.72 2.60 -7.45
C SER A 64 10.94 1.72 -7.19
N GLY A 65 12.15 2.30 -7.22
CA GLY A 65 13.40 1.62 -6.91
C GLY A 65 13.45 1.20 -5.45
N LEU A 66 13.11 2.11 -4.53
CA LEU A 66 13.05 1.84 -3.10
C LEU A 66 12.03 0.75 -2.77
N LYS A 67 10.83 0.80 -3.36
CA LYS A 67 9.81 -0.27 -3.24
C LYS A 67 10.39 -1.62 -3.64
N ARG A 68 10.97 -1.73 -4.83
CA ARG A 68 11.54 -3.02 -5.30
C ARG A 68 12.63 -3.55 -4.37
N SER A 69 13.56 -2.71 -3.95
CA SER A 69 14.64 -3.10 -3.04
C SER A 69 14.10 -3.55 -1.68
N HIS A 70 13.11 -2.83 -1.14
CA HIS A 70 12.49 -3.18 0.13
C HIS A 70 11.71 -4.51 0.04
N GLN A 71 10.90 -4.69 -1.01
CA GLN A 71 10.17 -5.95 -1.22
C GLN A 71 11.13 -7.14 -1.36
N LYS A 72 12.27 -6.97 -2.05
CA LYS A 72 13.31 -7.99 -2.15
C LYS A 72 13.90 -8.34 -0.79
N LEU A 73 14.20 -7.34 0.05
CA LEU A 73 14.72 -7.53 1.40
C LEU A 73 13.71 -8.30 2.27
N VAL A 74 12.47 -7.83 2.35
CA VAL A 74 11.42 -8.43 3.18
C VAL A 74 11.11 -9.85 2.71
N LYS A 75 11.03 -10.10 1.40
CA LYS A 75 10.82 -11.45 0.85
C LYS A 75 11.98 -12.39 1.21
N GLY A 76 13.22 -11.91 1.19
CA GLY A 76 14.39 -12.67 1.65
C GLY A 76 14.30 -13.03 3.13
N PHE A 77 13.98 -12.04 3.98
CA PHE A 77 13.76 -12.26 5.41
C PHE A 77 12.66 -13.29 5.68
N LEU A 78 11.51 -13.18 5.01
CA LEU A 78 10.37 -14.08 5.20
C LEU A 78 10.69 -15.52 4.75
N ARG A 79 11.44 -15.70 3.67
CA ARG A 79 11.94 -17.02 3.26
C ARG A 79 12.86 -17.63 4.32
N SER A 80 13.82 -16.86 4.83
CA SER A 80 14.68 -17.34 5.92
C SER A 80 13.86 -17.66 7.18
N ALA A 81 12.84 -16.85 7.49
CA ALA A 81 11.95 -17.14 8.61
C ALA A 81 11.21 -18.47 8.40
N TYR A 82 10.66 -18.73 7.21
CA TYR A 82 9.98 -20.00 6.92
C TYR A 82 10.82 -21.23 7.30
N ASP A 83 12.12 -21.21 6.99
CA ASP A 83 13.03 -22.31 7.30
C ASP A 83 13.37 -22.41 8.80
N MET A 84 13.40 -21.28 9.52
CA MET A 84 13.81 -21.21 10.93
C MET A 84 12.65 -21.33 11.93
N LEU A 85 11.41 -21.05 11.52
CA LEU A 85 10.28 -21.04 12.44
C LEU A 85 9.96 -22.44 12.97
N ALA A 86 9.86 -22.58 14.30
CA ALA A 86 9.33 -23.77 14.95
C ALA A 86 7.84 -24.00 14.62
N LYS A 87 7.24 -25.10 15.08
CA LYS A 87 5.85 -25.49 14.75
C LYS A 87 4.81 -24.37 15.00
N ASN A 88 5.05 -23.53 16.01
CA ASN A 88 4.21 -22.38 16.35
C ASN A 88 5.00 -21.06 16.41
N GLY A 89 6.17 -21.02 15.77
CA GLY A 89 6.98 -19.81 15.72
C GLY A 89 6.31 -18.74 14.85
N GLU A 90 6.56 -17.47 15.17
CA GLU A 90 6.08 -16.32 14.41
C GLU A 90 7.23 -15.43 13.97
N ALA A 91 7.10 -14.83 12.80
CA ALA A 91 7.90 -13.71 12.33
C ALA A 91 7.05 -12.45 12.41
N HIS A 92 7.62 -11.38 12.97
CA HIS A 92 6.93 -10.10 13.13
C HIS A 92 7.61 -9.05 12.24
N VAL A 93 6.82 -8.39 11.39
CA VAL A 93 7.30 -7.29 10.54
C VAL A 93 6.50 -6.05 10.89
N THR A 94 7.17 -5.02 11.42
CA THR A 94 6.55 -3.71 11.67
C THR A 94 6.75 -2.82 10.44
N HIS A 95 5.65 -2.30 9.90
CA HIS A 95 5.69 -1.53 8.65
C HIS A 95 4.67 -0.38 8.65
N LYS A 96 5.04 0.71 7.97
CA LYS A 96 4.15 1.85 7.72
C LYS A 96 3.00 1.42 6.81
N THR A 97 1.78 1.71 7.22
CA THR A 97 0.56 1.32 6.49
C THR A 97 -0.11 2.48 5.77
N ALA A 98 0.38 3.71 5.96
CA ALA A 98 -0.05 4.86 5.19
C ALA A 98 0.55 4.87 3.78
N HIS A 99 -0.17 5.48 2.83
CA HIS A 99 0.33 5.72 1.49
C HIS A 99 1.64 6.55 1.52
N PRO A 100 2.65 6.24 0.70
CA PRO A 100 2.70 5.19 -0.33
C PRO A 100 3.28 3.83 0.12
N PHE A 101 3.54 3.67 1.42
CA PHE A 101 4.22 2.50 1.97
C PHE A 101 3.33 1.25 2.02
N ASP A 102 2.01 1.44 2.08
CA ASP A 102 0.99 0.40 1.90
C ASP A 102 1.22 -0.47 0.65
N ARG A 103 1.69 0.13 -0.44
CA ARG A 103 2.01 -0.54 -1.71
C ARG A 103 3.18 -1.51 -1.64
N TRP A 104 3.85 -1.66 -0.49
CA TRP A 104 4.88 -2.70 -0.33
C TRP A 104 4.28 -4.10 -0.15
N GLU A 105 2.98 -4.21 0.17
CA GLU A 105 2.21 -5.48 0.12
C GLU A 105 2.81 -6.61 1.00
N ILE A 106 3.10 -6.31 2.27
CA ILE A 106 3.78 -7.24 3.22
C ILE A 106 3.08 -8.60 3.30
N GLU A 107 1.74 -8.64 3.33
CA GLU A 107 0.96 -9.87 3.37
C GLU A 107 1.22 -10.76 2.15
N LYS A 108 1.20 -10.17 0.96
CA LYS A 108 1.48 -10.90 -0.29
C LYS A 108 2.90 -11.43 -0.34
N LEU A 109 3.88 -10.67 0.19
CA LEU A 109 5.25 -11.15 0.30
C LEU A 109 5.38 -12.35 1.25
N ALA A 110 4.55 -12.42 2.30
CA ALA A 110 4.49 -13.54 3.22
C ALA A 110 3.87 -14.78 2.56
N GLU A 111 2.75 -14.60 1.85
CA GLU A 111 2.09 -15.66 1.08
C GLU A 111 3.04 -16.27 0.04
N ASP A 112 3.75 -15.41 -0.72
CA ASP A 112 4.80 -15.80 -1.67
C ASP A 112 5.95 -16.60 -1.04
N ALA A 113 6.15 -16.48 0.28
CA ALA A 113 7.16 -17.18 1.06
C ALA A 113 6.61 -18.43 1.77
N GLY A 114 5.36 -18.83 1.53
CA GLY A 114 4.72 -19.98 2.18
C GLY A 114 4.28 -19.72 3.62
N LEU A 115 4.18 -18.45 4.00
CA LEU A 115 3.71 -18.02 5.31
C LEU A 115 2.31 -17.40 5.19
N CYS A 116 1.59 -17.31 6.30
CA CYS A 116 0.28 -16.66 6.37
C CYS A 116 0.22 -15.62 7.49
N LEU A 117 -0.54 -14.55 7.25
CA LEU A 117 -0.86 -13.55 8.27
C LEU A 117 -1.79 -14.16 9.31
N ILE A 118 -1.47 -13.95 10.59
CA ILE A 118 -2.28 -14.37 11.73
C ILE A 118 -2.98 -13.20 12.39
N ALA A 119 -2.27 -12.08 12.52
CA ALA A 119 -2.82 -10.88 13.11
C ALA A 119 -2.06 -9.64 12.64
N LYS A 120 -2.74 -8.49 12.71
CA LYS A 120 -2.12 -7.18 12.71
C LYS A 120 -2.31 -6.56 14.07
N SER A 121 -1.28 -5.88 14.57
CA SER A 121 -1.36 -5.07 15.77
C SER A 121 -0.88 -3.68 15.43
N GLU A 122 -1.62 -2.66 15.84
CA GLU A 122 -1.17 -1.27 15.68
C GLU A 122 0.18 -1.08 16.38
N PHE A 123 1.05 -0.30 15.76
CA PHE A 123 2.33 0.07 16.35
C PHE A 123 2.21 1.44 16.96
N PHE A 124 2.53 1.53 18.25
CA PHE A 124 2.65 2.79 18.94
C PHE A 124 4.05 2.97 19.51
N THR A 125 4.62 4.15 19.31
CA THR A 125 5.98 4.45 19.80
C THR A 125 6.07 4.38 21.32
N TRP A 126 5.00 4.70 22.04
CA TRP A 126 4.96 4.65 23.51
C TRP A 126 4.99 3.23 24.08
N ASP A 127 4.66 2.21 23.29
CA ASP A 127 4.78 0.80 23.71
C ASP A 127 6.25 0.34 23.78
N TYR A 128 7.18 1.15 23.24
CA TYR A 128 8.61 0.86 23.17
C TYR A 128 9.43 2.00 23.78
N PRO A 129 9.53 2.08 25.13
CA PRO A 129 10.31 3.11 25.79
C PRO A 129 11.76 3.16 25.29
N GLY A 130 12.23 4.34 24.90
CA GLY A 130 13.57 4.54 24.33
C GLY A 130 13.66 4.36 22.81
N TYR A 131 12.56 3.97 22.14
CA TYR A 131 12.52 3.99 20.68
C TYR A 131 12.55 5.44 20.16
N TRP A 132 13.56 5.75 19.33
CA TRP A 132 13.69 7.03 18.64
C TRP A 132 13.96 6.78 17.17
N ASN A 133 12.99 7.10 16.30
CA ASN A 133 13.16 6.91 14.87
C ASN A 133 14.03 8.02 14.27
N LYS A 134 14.87 7.64 13.31
CA LYS A 134 15.78 8.52 12.58
C LYS A 134 15.66 8.30 11.08
N ARG A 135 15.92 9.33 10.28
CA ARG A 135 15.95 9.22 8.83
C ARG A 135 17.11 8.32 8.39
N GLY A 136 16.94 7.64 7.27
CA GLY A 136 17.93 6.67 6.80
C GLY A 136 19.10 7.30 6.02
N ASP A 137 18.91 8.50 5.47
CA ASP A 137 19.85 9.13 4.54
C ASP A 137 19.61 10.65 4.43
N GLY A 138 20.57 11.36 3.82
CA GLY A 138 20.56 12.79 3.51
C GLY A 138 21.06 13.69 4.63
N ASP A 139 21.04 15.01 4.40
CA ASP A 139 21.56 16.04 5.31
C ASP A 139 20.86 16.08 6.69
N ARG A 140 19.76 15.34 6.82
CA ARG A 140 18.94 15.24 8.03
C ARG A 140 18.85 13.81 8.54
N ALA A 141 19.82 12.93 8.22
CA ALA A 141 19.77 11.51 8.59
C ALA A 141 19.50 11.29 10.09
N ASP A 142 20.12 12.06 10.98
CA ASP A 142 19.90 11.91 12.43
C ASP A 142 18.59 12.53 12.96
N ASP A 143 17.84 13.25 12.13
CA ASP A 143 16.57 13.84 12.53
C ASP A 143 15.46 12.80 12.66
N SER A 144 14.56 13.06 13.61
CA SER A 144 13.28 12.37 13.70
C SER A 144 12.32 12.72 12.54
N PHE A 145 11.30 11.88 12.36
CA PHE A 145 10.19 12.12 11.44
C PHE A 145 8.87 11.60 12.04
N PRO A 146 7.70 12.12 11.61
CA PRO A 146 6.42 11.55 12.02
C PRO A 146 6.29 10.08 11.58
N VAL A 147 6.13 9.18 12.56
CA VAL A 147 6.01 7.74 12.28
C VAL A 147 4.74 7.48 11.45
N GLY A 148 3.62 8.09 11.84
CA GLY A 148 2.31 7.88 11.20
C GLY A 148 1.79 6.46 11.42
N ASP A 149 0.79 6.08 10.63
CA ASP A 149 0.14 4.77 10.78
C ASP A 149 1.10 3.64 10.45
N CYS A 150 1.27 2.74 11.41
CA CYS A 150 2.14 1.58 11.34
C CYS A 150 1.44 0.37 11.97
N CYS A 151 1.68 -0.81 11.43
CA CYS A 151 1.20 -2.06 11.98
C CYS A 151 2.34 -3.09 12.05
N THR A 152 2.29 -3.93 13.07
CA THR A 152 3.07 -5.16 13.14
C THR A 152 2.25 -6.32 12.58
N PHE A 153 2.77 -6.92 11.50
CA PHE A 153 2.24 -8.10 10.84
C PHE A 153 2.82 -9.33 11.54
N LYS A 154 1.97 -10.12 12.19
CA LYS A 154 2.35 -11.39 12.83
C LYS A 154 2.08 -12.52 11.87
N ILE A 155 3.14 -13.18 11.42
CA ILE A 155 3.13 -14.12 10.31
C ILE A 155 3.69 -15.45 10.79
N ARG A 156 3.11 -16.57 10.35
CA ARG A 156 3.63 -17.92 10.65
C ARG A 156 3.54 -18.84 9.44
N ARG A 157 4.08 -20.06 9.55
CA ARG A 157 3.88 -21.10 8.52
C ARG A 157 2.39 -21.44 8.37
N SER A 158 1.94 -21.50 7.12
CA SER A 158 0.63 -22.06 6.80
C SER A 158 0.52 -23.46 7.41
N LYS A 159 -0.64 -23.81 7.97
CA LYS A 159 -0.88 -25.18 8.41
C LYS A 159 -0.83 -26.06 7.15
N GLY A 160 0.22 -26.87 7.04
CA GLY A 160 0.27 -27.96 6.07
C GLY A 160 -0.72 -29.07 6.42
#